data_AF-A0A381LKI7-F1
#
_entry.id   AF-A0A381LKI7-F1
#
_cell.length_a   1.000
_cell.length_b   1.000
_cell.length_c   1.000
_cell.angle_alpha   90.00
_cell.angle_beta   90.00
_cell.angle_gamma   90.00
#
_symmetry.space_group_name_H-M   'P 1'
#
loop_
_entity.id
_entity.type
_entity.pdbx_description
1 polymer ?
#
loop_
_entity_poly.entity_id
_entity_poly.type
_entity_poly.pdbx_seq_one_letter_code
_entity_poly.pdbx_strand_id
1 'polypeptide(L)'
;MAVDAFALILAMLGLGLLFARLRVLPDNSADVLNRIVLYICLPASVLTYVPRLHLDASLGGVIATPWLLTALIVPLLWGCSRLLRFKREEYAALLMCVVFTNSSFIGFPMVRALIGDHALPYAVVYDQFGTFVLLSTFGLYVLARYSGDTPPTARLILVRVLRFPPLWALLFALTVMPEQPPAWIGSGLKSLADAMLPLVMLAVGFSLQLRLPADELKPLAVGLVFKLAVMPVLALPLSWALGLHGAMLQTNVLESAMPTMITAAALAISHRLAPRLAAAMVGYSILLSLLTLPAWAWLLARLAA
;
A
#
# COMPACT_ATOMS: atom_id res chain seq x y z
N MET A 1 17.18 15.94 0.00
CA MET A 1 15.73 15.62 0.03
C MET A 1 15.48 14.12 -0.12
N ALA A 2 15.63 13.51 -1.30
CA ALA A 2 15.41 12.06 -1.44
C ALA A 2 16.44 11.22 -0.65
N VAL A 3 17.74 11.55 -0.73
CA VAL A 3 18.80 10.85 0.01
C VAL A 3 18.54 10.83 1.52
N ASP A 4 18.11 11.96 2.09
CA ASP A 4 17.80 12.07 3.53
C ASP A 4 16.61 11.18 3.92
N ALA A 5 15.58 11.11 3.07
CA ALA A 5 14.44 10.23 3.27
C ALA A 5 14.85 8.75 3.21
N PHE A 6 15.70 8.35 2.26
CA PHE A 6 16.22 6.98 2.18
C PHE A 6 17.14 6.64 3.36
N ALA A 7 17.98 7.57 3.80
CA ALA A 7 18.80 7.38 4.99
C ALA A 7 17.93 7.18 6.24
N LEU A 8 16.86 7.98 6.39
CA LEU A 8 15.89 7.82 7.48
C LEU A 8 15.17 6.47 7.40
N ILE A 9 14.73 6.07 6.20
CA ILE A 9 14.09 4.77 5.96
C ILE A 9 14.99 3.62 6.42
N LEU A 10 16.24 3.60 5.95
CA LEU A 10 17.19 2.55 6.28
C LEU A 10 17.53 2.56 7.78
N ALA A 11 17.69 3.74 8.38
CA ALA A 11 17.95 3.89 9.80
C ALA A 11 16.78 3.34 10.65
N MET A 12 15.53 3.73 10.35
CA MET A 12 14.37 3.30 11.11
C MET A 12 14.08 1.80 10.92
N LEU A 13 14.23 1.29 9.70
CA LEU A 13 14.12 -0.14 9.42
C LEU A 13 15.18 -0.94 10.18
N GLY A 14 16.43 -0.47 10.16
CA GLY A 14 17.55 -1.07 10.89
C GLY A 14 17.33 -1.07 12.41
N LEU A 15 16.83 0.04 12.96
CA LEU A 15 16.48 0.14 14.39
C LEU A 15 15.34 -0.81 14.76
N GLY A 16 14.30 -0.92 13.93
CA GLY A 16 13.20 -1.85 14.17
C GLY A 16 13.69 -3.30 14.19
N LEU A 17 14.56 -3.66 13.24
CA LEU A 17 15.18 -4.99 13.21
C LEU A 17 16.07 -5.24 14.43
N LEU A 18 16.85 -4.23 14.85
CA LEU A 18 17.71 -4.32 16.03
C LEU A 18 16.88 -4.52 17.30
N PHE A 19 15.83 -3.73 17.50
CA PHE A 19 14.96 -3.82 18.67
C PHE A 19 14.17 -5.12 18.70
N ALA A 20 13.75 -5.63 17.55
CA ALA A 20 13.12 -6.96 17.45
C ALA A 20 14.10 -8.08 17.86
N ARG A 21 15.36 -7.99 17.43
CA ARG A 21 16.40 -8.98 17.83
C ARG A 21 16.77 -8.91 19.30
N LEU A 22 16.87 -7.71 19.83
CA LEU A 22 17.21 -7.47 21.23
C LEU A 22 16.01 -7.66 22.18
N ARG A 23 14.80 -7.85 21.65
CA ARG A 23 13.55 -7.95 22.41
C ARG A 23 13.35 -6.79 23.39
N VAL A 24 13.77 -5.58 22.98
CA VAL A 24 13.65 -4.36 23.80
C VAL A 24 12.18 -3.97 23.99
N LEU A 25 11.38 -4.21 22.95
CA LEU A 25 9.95 -3.93 22.94
C LEU A 25 9.14 -5.23 22.79
N PRO A 26 7.86 -5.24 23.22
CA PRO A 26 6.99 -6.41 23.12
C PRO A 26 6.80 -6.91 21.67
N ASP A 27 6.47 -8.20 21.50
CA ASP A 27 6.31 -8.82 20.17
C ASP A 27 5.19 -8.17 19.32
N ASN A 28 4.20 -7.55 19.96
CA ASN A 28 3.10 -6.84 19.28
C ASN A 28 3.44 -5.39 18.90
N SER A 29 4.69 -4.95 19.04
CA SER A 29 5.09 -3.55 18.80
C SER A 29 4.81 -3.09 17.38
N ALA A 30 5.03 -3.94 16.38
CA ALA A 30 4.70 -3.60 14.99
C ALA A 30 3.20 -3.29 14.80
N ASP A 31 2.32 -4.09 15.42
CA ASP A 31 0.88 -3.89 15.34
C ASP A 31 0.44 -2.59 16.03
N VAL A 32 1.05 -2.27 17.18
CA VAL A 32 0.80 -1.03 17.91
C VAL A 32 1.23 0.17 17.06
N LEU A 33 2.43 0.14 16.49
CA LEU A 33 2.93 1.22 15.62
C LEU A 33 2.04 1.39 14.37
N ASN A 34 1.65 0.30 13.72
CA ASN A 34 0.74 0.34 12.58
C ASN A 34 -0.62 0.92 12.95
N ARG A 35 -1.14 0.66 14.16
CA ARG A 35 -2.38 1.28 14.66
C ARG A 35 -2.21 2.77 14.90
N ILE A 36 -1.10 3.20 15.50
CA ILE A 36 -0.79 4.63 15.67
C ILE A 36 -0.81 5.33 14.32
N VAL A 37 -0.14 4.75 13.32
CA VAL A 37 -0.13 5.28 11.96
C VAL A 37 -1.54 5.37 11.37
N LEU A 38 -2.31 4.28 11.46
CA LEU A 38 -3.66 4.18 10.90
C LEU A 38 -4.66 5.16 11.53
N TYR A 39 -4.61 5.35 12.85
CA TYR A 39 -5.60 6.13 13.59
C TYR A 39 -5.20 7.60 13.77
N ILE A 40 -3.91 7.94 13.63
CA ILE A 40 -3.39 9.29 13.89
C ILE A 40 -2.70 9.86 12.65
N CYS A 41 -1.60 9.26 12.21
CA CYS A 41 -0.75 9.83 11.14
C CYS A 41 -1.46 9.87 9.79
N LEU A 42 -2.22 8.83 9.45
CA LEU A 42 -2.91 8.71 8.16
C LEU A 42 -4.08 9.70 8.06
N PRO A 43 -5.01 9.79 9.05
CA PRO A 43 -5.98 10.88 9.11
C PRO A 43 -5.34 12.26 9.04
N ALA A 44 -4.24 12.50 9.76
CA ALA A 44 -3.54 13.78 9.73
C ALA A 44 -2.96 14.09 8.34
N SER A 45 -2.44 13.10 7.64
CA SER A 45 -1.94 13.23 6.26
C SER A 45 -3.08 13.60 5.31
N VAL A 46 -4.21 12.91 5.39
CA VAL A 46 -5.40 13.19 4.59
C VAL A 46 -5.87 14.64 4.83
N LEU A 47 -6.01 15.06 6.09
CA LEU A 47 -6.40 16.42 6.45
C LEU A 47 -5.38 17.50 6.05
N THR A 48 -4.11 17.13 5.87
CA THR A 48 -3.05 18.07 5.46
C THR A 48 -3.05 18.28 3.95
N TYR A 49 -3.18 17.20 3.18
CA TYR A 49 -2.91 17.23 1.73
C TYR A 49 -4.18 17.26 0.88
N VAL A 50 -5.27 16.61 1.30
CA VAL A 50 -6.51 16.57 0.51
C VAL A 50 -7.21 17.92 0.35
N PRO A 51 -7.25 18.85 1.33
CA PRO A 51 -7.92 20.14 1.10
C PRO A 51 -7.34 20.92 -0.09
N ARG A 52 -6.09 20.64 -0.47
CA ARG A 52 -5.39 21.25 -1.62
C ARG A 52 -5.66 20.54 -2.95
N LEU A 53 -6.49 19.49 -2.94
CA LEU A 53 -6.82 18.71 -4.12
C LEU A 53 -7.85 19.47 -4.96
N HIS A 54 -7.47 19.83 -6.18
CA HIS A 54 -8.46 20.22 -7.19
C HIS A 54 -9.06 18.96 -7.79
N LEU A 55 -10.35 18.73 -7.52
CA LEU A 55 -11.11 17.64 -8.11
C LEU A 55 -11.33 17.91 -9.59
N ASP A 56 -10.58 17.21 -10.43
CA ASP A 56 -10.74 17.22 -11.89
C ASP A 56 -11.18 15.82 -12.37
N ALA A 57 -11.86 15.76 -13.52
CA ALA A 57 -12.34 14.52 -14.14
C ALA A 57 -11.22 13.50 -14.39
N SER A 58 -9.99 13.99 -14.52
CA SER A 58 -8.75 13.20 -14.65
C SER A 58 -8.47 12.29 -13.45
N LEU A 59 -9.02 12.57 -12.25
CA LEU A 59 -8.95 11.68 -11.09
C LEU A 59 -9.69 10.35 -11.28
N GLY A 60 -10.65 10.29 -12.20
CA GLY A 60 -11.37 9.05 -12.54
C GLY A 60 -10.41 7.94 -12.99
N GLY A 61 -9.35 8.29 -13.73
CA GLY A 61 -8.33 7.33 -14.14
C GLY A 61 -7.49 6.79 -12.98
N VAL A 62 -7.16 7.64 -12.00
CA VAL A 62 -6.45 7.22 -10.77
C VAL A 62 -7.30 6.23 -9.97
N ILE A 63 -8.60 6.51 -9.82
CA ILE A 63 -9.54 5.64 -9.11
C ILE A 63 -9.74 4.31 -9.86
N ALA A 64 -9.83 4.35 -11.19
CA ALA A 64 -10.07 3.16 -12.01
C ALA A 64 -8.86 2.22 -12.08
N THR A 65 -7.63 2.73 -11.94
CA THR A 65 -6.40 1.96 -12.15
C THR A 65 -6.32 0.71 -11.27
N PRO A 66 -6.53 0.75 -9.94
CA PRO A 66 -6.51 -0.46 -9.10
C PRO A 66 -7.48 -1.54 -9.55
N TRP A 67 -8.69 -1.15 -9.98
CA TRP A 67 -9.73 -2.08 -10.44
C TRP A 67 -9.36 -2.74 -11.76
N LEU A 68 -8.88 -1.95 -12.71
CA LEU A 68 -8.46 -2.44 -14.03
C LEU A 68 -7.20 -3.31 -13.91
N LEU A 69 -6.22 -2.91 -13.10
CA LEU A 69 -5.07 -3.76 -12.78
C LEU A 69 -5.49 -5.07 -12.15
N THR A 70 -6.46 -5.06 -11.24
CA THR A 70 -6.99 -6.29 -10.64
C THR A 70 -7.62 -7.18 -11.71
N ALA A 71 -8.43 -6.62 -12.60
CA ALA A 71 -9.06 -7.36 -13.70
C ALA A 71 -8.03 -8.01 -14.64
N LEU A 72 -6.85 -7.39 -14.82
CA LEU A 72 -5.75 -7.94 -15.62
C LEU A 72 -4.89 -8.95 -14.85
N ILE A 73 -4.54 -8.65 -13.60
CA ILE A 73 -3.61 -9.44 -12.80
C ILE A 73 -4.23 -10.75 -12.33
N VAL A 74 -5.50 -10.76 -11.94
CA VAL A 74 -6.18 -11.97 -11.45
C VAL A 74 -6.13 -13.12 -12.47
N PRO A 75 -6.53 -12.96 -13.75
CA PRO A 75 -6.46 -14.05 -14.73
C PRO A 75 -5.01 -14.44 -15.06
N LEU A 76 -4.07 -13.49 -15.13
CA LEU A 76 -2.66 -13.79 -15.36
C LEU A 76 -2.08 -14.64 -14.22
N LEU A 77 -2.34 -14.24 -12.98
CA LEU A 77 -1.89 -14.94 -11.78
C LEU A 77 -2.55 -16.32 -11.66
N TRP A 78 -3.82 -16.44 -12.03
CA TRP A 78 -4.52 -17.72 -12.12
C TRP A 78 -3.87 -18.66 -13.13
N GLY A 79 -3.56 -18.17 -14.34
CA GLY A 79 -2.86 -18.93 -15.38
C GLY A 79 -1.49 -19.41 -14.91
N CYS A 80 -0.70 -18.52 -14.31
CA CYS A 80 0.60 -18.88 -13.71
C CYS A 80 0.45 -19.90 -12.58
N SER A 81 -0.56 -19.74 -11.71
CA SER A 81 -0.83 -20.69 -10.63
C SER A 81 -1.17 -22.09 -11.14
N ARG A 82 -1.95 -22.19 -12.23
CA ARG A 82 -2.26 -23.48 -12.88
C ARG A 82 -1.03 -24.11 -13.52
N LEU A 83 -0.24 -23.32 -14.26
CA LEU A 83 0.98 -23.80 -14.93
C LEU A 83 2.02 -24.29 -13.92
N LEU A 84 2.20 -23.54 -12.83
CA LEU A 84 3.22 -23.83 -11.81
C LEU A 84 2.73 -24.74 -10.69
N ARG A 85 1.45 -25.14 -10.73
CA ARG A 85 0.76 -26.05 -9.80
C ARG A 85 0.77 -25.59 -8.34
N PHE A 86 0.50 -24.30 -8.11
CA PHE A 86 0.40 -23.78 -6.74
C PHE A 86 -0.81 -24.36 -6.01
N LYS A 87 -0.66 -24.53 -4.70
CA LYS A 87 -1.76 -24.94 -3.81
C LYS A 87 -2.82 -23.85 -3.78
N ARG A 88 -4.04 -24.24 -3.43
CA ARG A 88 -5.19 -23.32 -3.33
C ARG A 88 -4.95 -22.18 -2.34
N GLU A 89 -4.31 -22.47 -1.21
CA GLU A 89 -3.94 -21.48 -0.18
C GLU A 89 -2.83 -20.53 -0.63
N GLU A 90 -1.83 -21.03 -1.37
CA GLU A 90 -0.76 -20.21 -1.95
C GLU A 90 -1.32 -19.24 -2.98
N TYR A 91 -2.19 -19.70 -3.87
CA TYR A 91 -2.87 -18.83 -4.83
C TYR A 91 -3.72 -17.75 -4.14
N ALA A 92 -4.47 -18.10 -3.11
CA ALA A 92 -5.27 -17.14 -2.34
C ALA A 92 -4.39 -16.09 -1.64
N ALA A 93 -3.28 -16.53 -1.04
CA ALA A 93 -2.29 -15.62 -0.45
C ALA A 93 -1.67 -14.69 -1.50
N LEU A 94 -1.34 -15.21 -2.69
CA LEU A 94 -0.83 -14.39 -3.80
C LEU A 94 -1.87 -13.37 -4.30
N LEU A 95 -3.16 -13.73 -4.39
CA LEU A 95 -4.21 -12.76 -4.70
C LEU A 95 -4.22 -11.62 -3.68
N MET A 96 -4.15 -11.95 -2.38
CA MET A 96 -4.13 -10.94 -1.31
C MET A 96 -2.82 -10.13 -1.31
N CYS A 97 -1.69 -10.72 -1.68
CA CYS A 97 -0.40 -10.04 -1.56
C CYS A 97 0.00 -9.25 -2.82
N VAL A 98 -0.41 -9.72 -3.99
CA VAL A 98 -0.12 -9.08 -5.27
C VAL A 98 -1.11 -7.95 -5.52
N VAL A 99 -2.41 -8.20 -5.47
CA VAL A 99 -3.42 -7.20 -5.88
C VAL A 99 -3.40 -5.96 -4.99
N PHE A 100 -3.26 -6.13 -3.68
CA PHE A 100 -3.34 -5.02 -2.73
C PHE A 100 -1.97 -4.37 -2.50
N THR A 101 -1.83 -3.13 -2.94
CA THR A 101 -0.63 -2.28 -2.78
C THR A 101 -0.62 -1.59 -1.43
N ASN A 102 0.55 -1.43 -0.84
CA ASN A 102 0.70 -0.64 0.38
C ASN A 102 0.67 0.86 0.06
N SER A 103 -0.47 1.34 -0.43
CA SER A 103 -0.62 2.68 -0.98
C SER A 103 -0.70 3.78 0.07
N SER A 104 -1.19 3.46 1.26
CA SER A 104 -1.21 4.41 2.37
C SER A 104 0.08 4.41 3.20
N PHE A 105 0.44 3.27 3.80
CA PHE A 105 1.49 3.26 4.84
C PHE A 105 2.88 3.49 4.24
N ILE A 106 3.16 2.89 3.08
CA ILE A 106 4.42 3.07 2.37
C ILE A 106 4.25 4.04 1.19
N GLY A 107 3.10 4.01 0.52
CA GLY A 107 2.85 4.87 -0.65
C GLY A 107 2.97 6.35 -0.35
N PHE A 108 2.27 6.89 0.66
CA PHE A 108 2.31 8.33 0.93
C PHE A 108 3.73 8.82 1.25
N PRO A 109 4.48 8.21 2.20
CA PRO A 109 5.85 8.63 2.44
C PRO A 109 6.76 8.54 1.22
N MET A 110 6.59 7.53 0.38
CA MET A 110 7.44 7.32 -0.79
C MET A 110 7.09 8.27 -1.94
N VAL A 111 5.82 8.50 -2.22
CA VAL A 111 5.35 9.51 -3.18
C VAL A 111 5.88 10.88 -2.79
N ARG A 112 5.81 11.22 -1.50
CA ARG A 112 6.38 12.45 -0.99
C ARG A 112 7.89 12.56 -1.20
N ALA A 113 8.63 11.51 -0.87
CA ALA A 113 10.09 11.51 -0.95
C ALA A 113 10.61 11.54 -2.40
N LEU A 114 9.90 10.91 -3.33
CA LEU A 114 10.33 10.72 -4.72
C LEU A 114 9.74 11.75 -5.70
N ILE A 115 8.51 12.21 -5.47
CA ILE A 115 7.79 13.13 -6.37
C ILE A 115 7.59 14.49 -5.67
N GLY A 116 7.12 14.48 -4.42
CA GLY A 116 6.93 15.68 -3.60
C GLY A 116 5.52 15.82 -3.01
N ASP A 117 5.35 16.80 -2.11
CA ASP A 117 4.08 17.04 -1.39
C ASP A 117 2.88 17.28 -2.34
N HIS A 118 3.13 17.87 -3.51
CA HIS A 118 2.10 18.17 -4.50
C HIS A 118 1.45 16.92 -5.13
N ALA A 119 2.12 15.76 -5.05
CA ALA A 119 1.65 14.50 -5.60
C ALA A 119 0.81 13.67 -4.62
N LEU A 120 0.92 13.96 -3.31
CA LEU A 120 0.21 13.24 -2.26
C LEU A 120 -1.31 13.19 -2.42
N PRO A 121 -2.00 14.25 -2.86
CA PRO A 121 -3.44 14.18 -3.08
C PRO A 121 -3.85 13.03 -4.02
N TYR A 122 -3.07 12.75 -5.08
CA TYR A 122 -3.34 11.65 -6.01
C TYR A 122 -3.15 10.28 -5.34
N ALA A 123 -2.13 10.14 -4.48
CA ALA A 123 -1.91 8.92 -3.71
C ALA A 123 -3.07 8.63 -2.75
N VAL A 124 -3.59 9.67 -2.08
CA VAL A 124 -4.76 9.53 -1.20
C VAL A 124 -5.98 9.05 -2.00
N VAL A 125 -6.21 9.61 -3.19
CA VAL A 125 -7.32 9.20 -4.06
C VAL A 125 -7.16 7.74 -4.51
N TYR A 126 -5.97 7.35 -4.95
CA TYR A 126 -5.65 5.98 -5.36
C TYR A 126 -5.91 4.98 -4.23
N ASP A 127 -5.45 5.29 -3.02
CA ASP A 127 -5.60 4.42 -1.87
C ASP A 127 -7.06 4.31 -1.40
N GLN A 128 -7.71 5.45 -1.16
CA GLN A 128 -9.00 5.48 -0.47
C GLN A 128 -10.16 5.01 -1.34
N PHE A 129 -10.18 5.41 -2.61
CA PHE A 129 -11.27 5.06 -3.55
C PHE A 129 -10.94 3.83 -4.39
N GLY A 130 -9.66 3.54 -4.59
CA GLY A 130 -9.20 2.37 -5.33
C GLY A 130 -8.92 1.20 -4.39
N THR A 131 -7.70 1.16 -3.84
CA THR A 131 -7.16 -0.01 -3.14
C THR A 131 -7.96 -0.41 -1.91
N PHE A 132 -8.39 0.55 -1.09
CA PHE A 132 -9.12 0.29 0.15
C PHE A 132 -10.54 -0.24 -0.09
N VAL A 133 -11.26 0.34 -1.06
CA VAL A 133 -12.59 -0.16 -1.48
C VAL A 133 -12.46 -1.55 -2.07
N LEU A 134 -11.43 -1.77 -2.89
CA LEU A 134 -11.12 -3.08 -3.46
C LEU A 134 -10.83 -4.12 -2.35
N LEU A 135 -10.07 -3.76 -1.32
CA LEU A 135 -9.81 -4.67 -0.18
C LEU A 135 -11.09 -4.99 0.58
N SER A 136 -11.92 -3.98 0.82
CA SER A 136 -13.19 -4.11 1.51
C SER A 136 -14.23 -4.91 0.72
N THR A 137 -14.02 -5.11 -0.58
CA THR A 137 -14.92 -5.86 -1.48
C THR A 137 -14.27 -7.15 -1.97
N PHE A 138 -13.44 -7.07 -3.01
CA PHE A 138 -12.75 -8.20 -3.64
C PHE A 138 -11.84 -8.95 -2.65
N GLY A 139 -11.11 -8.23 -1.79
CA GLY A 139 -10.23 -8.86 -0.80
C GLY A 139 -11.01 -9.75 0.16
N LEU A 140 -12.14 -9.26 0.68
CA LEU A 140 -13.02 -10.08 1.52
C LEU A 140 -13.67 -11.25 0.78
N TYR A 141 -14.03 -11.06 -0.49
CA TYR A 141 -14.52 -12.16 -1.33
C TYR A 141 -13.46 -13.26 -1.46
N VAL A 142 -12.20 -12.91 -1.70
CA VAL A 142 -11.09 -13.88 -1.76
C VAL A 142 -10.96 -14.61 -0.42
N LEU A 143 -10.94 -13.90 0.70
CA LEU A 143 -10.84 -14.54 2.02
C LEU A 143 -11.98 -15.54 2.25
N ALA A 144 -13.23 -15.15 2.01
CA ALA A 144 -14.37 -16.03 2.16
C ALA A 144 -14.29 -17.26 1.23
N ARG A 145 -14.02 -17.03 -0.05
CA ARG A 145 -13.98 -18.08 -1.07
C ARG A 145 -12.89 -19.13 -0.82
N TYR A 146 -11.77 -18.73 -0.23
CA TYR A 146 -10.61 -19.60 -0.07
C TYR A 146 -10.43 -20.14 1.35
N SER A 147 -10.98 -19.48 2.37
CA SER A 147 -10.90 -19.94 3.77
C SER A 147 -12.12 -20.75 4.20
N GLY A 148 -13.18 -20.77 3.39
CA GLY A 148 -14.43 -21.47 3.72
C GLY A 148 -15.41 -20.64 4.53
N ASP A 149 -15.07 -19.37 4.80
CA ASP A 149 -15.97 -18.42 5.45
C ASP A 149 -17.09 -17.97 4.52
N THR A 150 -18.15 -17.42 5.11
CA THR A 150 -19.24 -16.84 4.34
C THR A 150 -18.78 -15.59 3.59
N PRO A 151 -19.18 -15.43 2.31
CA PRO A 151 -18.93 -14.20 1.57
C PRO A 151 -19.38 -12.97 2.34
N PRO A 152 -18.64 -11.86 2.27
CA PRO A 152 -19.00 -10.65 2.98
C PRO A 152 -20.38 -10.14 2.50
N THR A 153 -21.27 -9.85 3.44
CA THR A 153 -22.52 -9.16 3.12
C THR A 153 -22.25 -7.70 2.80
N ALA A 154 -23.09 -7.07 1.96
CA ALA A 154 -23.00 -5.63 1.67
C ALA A 154 -22.98 -4.79 2.97
N ARG A 155 -23.73 -5.23 4.00
CA ARG A 155 -23.73 -4.61 5.33
C ARG A 155 -22.34 -4.67 6.00
N LEU A 156 -21.64 -5.80 5.95
CA LEU A 156 -20.31 -5.94 6.55
C LEU A 156 -19.28 -5.04 5.85
N ILE A 157 -19.34 -4.99 4.52
CA ILE A 157 -18.49 -4.11 3.70
C ILE A 157 -18.73 -2.65 4.09
N LEU A 158 -20.00 -2.22 4.12
CA LEU A 158 -20.37 -0.87 4.51
C LEU A 158 -19.89 -0.51 5.92
N VAL A 159 -20.06 -1.41 6.90
CA VAL A 159 -19.59 -1.19 8.28
C VAL A 159 -18.07 -1.04 8.34
N ARG A 160 -17.29 -1.82 7.56
CA ARG A 160 -15.82 -1.67 7.52
C ARG A 160 -15.40 -0.35 6.91
N VAL A 161 -16.02 0.03 5.79
CA VAL A 161 -15.78 1.31 5.13
C VAL A 161 -16.08 2.47 6.11
N LEU A 162 -17.24 2.45 6.76
CA LEU A 162 -17.63 3.47 7.74
C LEU A 162 -16.79 3.45 9.03
N ARG A 163 -16.12 2.34 9.36
CA ARG A 163 -15.21 2.27 10.53
C ARG A 163 -13.78 2.64 10.20
N PHE A 164 -13.45 2.91 8.93
CA PHE A 164 -12.12 3.29 8.51
C PHE A 164 -11.86 4.77 8.87
N PRO A 165 -10.99 5.08 9.86
CA PRO A 165 -10.78 6.46 10.28
C PRO A 165 -10.38 7.42 9.15
N PRO A 166 -9.54 7.02 8.19
CA PRO A 166 -9.17 7.89 7.06
C PRO A 166 -10.34 8.30 6.17
N LEU A 167 -11.43 7.53 6.12
CA LEU A 167 -12.63 7.92 5.38
C LEU A 167 -13.26 9.19 5.97
N TRP A 168 -13.36 9.26 7.30
CA TRP A 168 -13.91 10.44 7.97
C TRP A 168 -12.98 11.63 7.85
N ALA A 169 -11.66 11.41 7.92
CA ALA A 169 -10.68 12.44 7.65
C ALA A 169 -10.82 12.99 6.22
N LEU A 170 -11.07 12.12 5.23
CA LEU A 170 -11.30 12.51 3.84
C LEU A 170 -12.57 13.34 3.69
N LEU A 171 -13.69 12.86 4.26
CA LEU A 171 -14.95 13.59 4.22
C LEU A 171 -14.82 14.98 4.84
N PHE A 172 -14.18 15.08 6.00
CA PHE A 172 -13.91 16.36 6.64
C PHE A 172 -12.96 17.23 5.81
N ALA A 173 -11.91 16.64 5.24
CA ALA A 173 -10.95 17.34 4.38
C ALA A 173 -11.60 17.98 3.14
N LEU A 174 -12.59 17.30 2.54
CA LEU A 174 -13.28 17.76 1.33
C LEU A 174 -14.42 18.75 1.61
N THR A 175 -14.92 18.85 2.84
CA THR A 175 -16.14 19.60 3.16
C THR A 175 -15.91 20.81 4.05
N VAL A 176 -15.13 20.66 5.13
CA VAL A 176 -15.04 21.64 6.21
C VAL A 176 -13.61 22.12 6.43
N MET A 177 -12.61 21.32 6.08
CA MET A 177 -11.21 21.68 6.28
C MET A 177 -10.77 22.75 5.26
N PRO A 178 -10.31 23.93 5.70
CA PRO A 178 -9.79 24.94 4.79
C PRO A 178 -8.44 24.52 4.20
N GLU A 179 -8.12 24.99 2.99
CA GLU A 179 -6.80 24.82 2.37
C GLU A 179 -5.64 25.32 3.25
N GLN A 180 -5.90 26.39 4.00
CA GLN A 180 -4.97 27.02 4.93
C GLN A 180 -5.60 27.09 6.32
N PRO A 181 -5.51 26.01 7.13
CA PRO A 181 -5.99 26.03 8.50
C PRO A 181 -5.13 26.96 9.38
N PRO A 182 -5.61 27.35 10.58
CA PRO A 182 -4.81 28.06 11.57
C PRO A 182 -3.44 27.39 11.78
N ALA A 183 -2.38 28.20 11.93
CA ALA A 183 -1.00 27.71 11.90
C ALA A 183 -0.72 26.56 12.88
N TRP A 184 -1.33 26.58 14.08
CA TRP A 184 -1.18 25.52 15.08
C TRP A 184 -1.82 24.19 14.63
N ILE A 185 -2.96 24.23 13.93
CA ILE A 185 -3.61 23.04 13.36
C ILE A 185 -2.78 22.51 12.20
N GLY A 186 -2.42 23.39 11.25
CA GLY A 186 -1.66 22.99 10.06
C GLY A 186 -0.29 22.39 10.41
N SER A 187 0.45 23.01 11.32
CA SER A 187 1.75 22.50 11.79
C SER A 187 1.63 21.21 12.59
N GLY A 188 0.60 21.08 13.44
CA GLY A 188 0.32 19.85 14.18
C GLY A 188 -0.01 18.67 13.26
N LEU A 189 -0.94 18.87 12.31
CA LEU A 189 -1.30 17.84 11.33
C LEU A 189 -0.11 17.46 10.46
N LYS A 190 0.67 18.43 9.99
CA LYS A 190 1.90 18.17 9.24
C LYS A 190 2.91 17.36 10.06
N SER A 191 3.12 17.69 11.33
CA SER A 191 4.05 16.94 12.19
C SER A 191 3.62 15.48 12.38
N LEU A 192 2.31 15.24 12.54
CA LEU A 192 1.76 13.88 12.63
C LEU A 192 1.86 13.13 11.29
N ALA A 193 1.66 13.81 10.18
CA ALA A 193 1.84 13.25 8.83
C ALA A 193 3.31 12.91 8.56
N ASP A 194 4.23 13.80 8.92
CA ASP A 194 5.69 13.63 8.77
C ASP A 194 6.19 12.45 9.63
N ALA A 195 5.58 12.20 10.79
CA ALA A 195 5.88 11.05 11.65
C ALA A 195 5.47 9.69 11.05
N MET A 196 4.64 9.67 10.00
CA MET A 196 4.23 8.43 9.34
C MET A 196 5.43 7.63 8.83
N LEU A 197 6.34 8.28 8.10
CA LEU A 197 7.48 7.62 7.47
C LEU A 197 8.33 6.85 8.49
N PRO A 198 8.88 7.47 9.55
CA PRO A 198 9.72 6.75 10.50
C PRO A 198 8.96 5.67 11.27
N LEU A 199 7.69 5.90 11.65
CA LEU A 199 6.90 4.91 12.40
C LEU A 199 6.59 3.67 11.57
N VAL A 200 6.23 3.83 10.29
CA VAL A 200 5.98 2.69 9.39
C VAL A 200 7.27 1.92 9.16
N MET A 201 8.39 2.59 8.86
CA MET A 201 9.66 1.91 8.63
C MET A 201 10.17 1.17 9.87
N LEU A 202 9.96 1.73 11.06
CA LEU A 202 10.25 1.06 12.32
C LEU A 202 9.36 -0.19 12.50
N ALA A 203 8.05 -0.08 12.27
CA ALA A 203 7.11 -1.19 12.35
C ALA A 203 7.49 -2.32 11.37
N VAL A 204 7.88 -1.96 10.15
CA VAL A 204 8.38 -2.91 9.15
C VAL A 204 9.64 -3.62 9.66
N GLY A 205 10.60 -2.90 10.23
CA GLY A 205 11.79 -3.49 10.83
C GLY A 205 11.44 -4.52 11.91
N PHE A 206 10.42 -4.25 12.73
CA PHE A 206 9.91 -5.20 13.72
C PHE A 206 9.25 -6.44 13.10
N SER A 207 8.47 -6.27 12.03
CA SER A 207 7.75 -7.37 11.37
C SER A 207 8.62 -8.22 10.44
N LEU A 208 9.87 -7.82 10.18
CA LEU A 208 10.70 -8.46 9.15
C LEU A 208 11.17 -9.85 9.58
N GLN A 209 10.58 -10.89 8.99
CA GLN A 209 10.97 -12.29 9.20
C GLN A 209 11.40 -12.95 7.88
N LEU A 210 12.72 -13.08 7.67
CA LEU A 210 13.31 -13.63 6.44
C LEU A 210 13.54 -15.15 6.53
N ARG A 211 12.51 -15.92 6.88
CA ARG A 211 12.63 -17.39 6.97
C ARG A 211 11.52 -18.09 6.20
N LEU A 212 11.84 -18.58 5.00
CA LEU A 212 10.93 -19.38 4.20
C LEU A 212 11.47 -20.80 3.92
N PRO A 213 10.60 -21.82 3.95
CA PRO A 213 10.89 -23.12 3.37
C PRO A 213 11.15 -23.04 1.87
N ALA A 214 11.91 -24.00 1.35
CA ALA A 214 12.26 -24.04 -0.08
C ALA A 214 11.05 -24.21 -1.00
N ASP A 215 10.00 -24.90 -0.55
CA ASP A 215 8.77 -25.13 -1.31
C ASP A 215 7.93 -23.85 -1.51
N GLU A 216 8.05 -22.87 -0.62
CA GLU A 216 7.36 -21.59 -0.74
C GLU A 216 8.16 -20.53 -1.53
N LEU A 217 9.42 -20.80 -1.91
CA LEU A 217 10.26 -19.86 -2.68
C LEU A 217 9.70 -19.59 -4.07
N LYS A 218 9.14 -20.62 -4.73
CA LYS A 218 8.58 -20.50 -6.07
C LYS A 218 7.34 -19.58 -6.10
N PRO A 219 6.30 -19.78 -5.26
CA PRO A 219 5.18 -18.84 -5.21
C PRO A 219 5.62 -17.45 -4.74
N LEU A 220 6.55 -17.34 -3.79
CA LEU A 220 7.12 -16.04 -3.38
C LEU A 220 7.73 -15.29 -4.57
N ALA A 221 8.62 -15.94 -5.32
CA ALA A 221 9.30 -15.31 -6.46
C ALA A 221 8.29 -14.82 -7.52
N VAL A 222 7.27 -15.63 -7.83
CA VAL A 222 6.19 -15.23 -8.75
C VAL A 222 5.42 -14.04 -8.19
N GLY A 223 5.02 -14.09 -6.91
CA GLY A 223 4.32 -12.99 -6.27
C GLY A 223 5.11 -11.68 -6.32
N LEU A 224 6.41 -11.73 -6.00
CA LEU A 224 7.29 -10.56 -6.02
C LEU A 224 7.46 -9.98 -7.43
N VAL A 225 7.66 -10.84 -8.44
CA VAL A 225 7.75 -10.41 -9.84
C VAL A 225 6.43 -9.75 -10.28
N PHE A 226 5.29 -10.37 -9.96
CA PHE A 226 4.00 -9.78 -10.28
C PHE A 226 3.81 -8.43 -9.59
N LYS A 227 4.17 -8.33 -8.31
CA LYS A 227 3.97 -7.13 -7.50
C LYS A 227 4.88 -5.97 -7.89
N LEU A 228 6.17 -6.21 -8.01
CA LEU A 228 7.18 -5.15 -8.14
C LEU A 228 7.56 -4.85 -9.60
N ALA A 229 7.23 -5.74 -10.53
CA ALA A 229 7.50 -5.57 -11.95
C ALA A 229 6.23 -5.57 -12.79
N VAL A 230 5.42 -6.65 -12.78
CA VAL A 230 4.27 -6.77 -13.70
C VAL A 230 3.22 -5.70 -13.43
N MET A 231 2.84 -5.48 -12.18
CA MET A 231 1.86 -4.45 -11.82
C MET A 231 2.23 -3.05 -12.33
N PRO A 232 3.41 -2.49 -12.00
CA PRO A 232 3.78 -1.17 -12.51
C PRO A 232 4.00 -1.13 -14.03
N VAL A 233 4.51 -2.21 -14.64
CA VAL A 233 4.62 -2.33 -16.11
C VAL A 233 3.24 -2.24 -16.77
N LEU A 234 2.21 -2.86 -16.21
CA LEU A 234 0.84 -2.76 -16.71
C LEU A 234 0.18 -1.43 -16.35
N ALA A 235 0.51 -0.85 -15.20
CA ALA A 235 -0.04 0.41 -14.74
C ALA A 235 0.35 1.58 -15.64
N LEU A 236 1.56 1.58 -16.18
CA LEU A 236 2.06 2.66 -17.04
C LEU A 236 1.23 2.87 -18.33
N PRO A 237 1.07 1.88 -19.23
CA PRO A 237 0.24 2.04 -20.43
C PRO A 237 -1.23 2.26 -20.08
N LEU A 238 -1.72 1.66 -18.99
CA LEU A 238 -3.07 1.89 -18.50
C LEU A 238 -3.28 3.36 -18.06
N SER A 239 -2.30 3.93 -17.37
CA SER A 239 -2.31 5.34 -16.94
C SER A 239 -2.38 6.28 -18.14
N TRP A 240 -1.60 6.02 -19.19
CA TRP A 240 -1.68 6.79 -20.43
C TRP A 240 -3.02 6.64 -21.13
N ALA A 241 -3.55 5.42 -21.22
CA ALA A 241 -4.87 5.17 -21.82
C ALA A 241 -6.01 5.88 -21.08
N LEU A 242 -5.84 6.11 -19.78
CA LEU A 242 -6.77 6.86 -18.93
C LEU A 242 -6.53 8.38 -18.96
N GLY A 243 -5.61 8.88 -19.80
CA GLY A 243 -5.31 10.31 -19.94
C GLY A 243 -4.56 10.90 -18.75
N LEU A 244 -3.86 10.08 -17.96
CA LEU A 244 -3.07 10.59 -16.84
C LEU A 244 -1.73 11.16 -17.35
N HIS A 245 -1.35 12.33 -16.85
CA HIS A 245 -0.10 13.00 -17.21
C HIS A 245 0.60 13.60 -15.97
N GLY A 246 1.88 13.96 -16.13
CA GLY A 246 2.67 14.64 -15.10
C GLY A 246 2.70 13.90 -13.76
N ALA A 247 2.57 14.65 -12.66
CA ALA A 247 2.61 14.10 -11.30
C ALA A 247 1.53 13.04 -11.02
N MET A 248 0.36 13.16 -11.66
CA MET A 248 -0.73 12.21 -11.49
C MET A 248 -0.39 10.84 -12.10
N LEU A 249 0.19 10.81 -13.30
CA LEU A 249 0.70 9.57 -13.89
C LEU A 249 1.83 8.96 -13.06
N GLN A 250 2.80 9.79 -12.66
CA GLN A 250 3.92 9.32 -11.85
C GLN A 250 3.43 8.69 -10.55
N THR A 251 2.49 9.34 -9.86
CA THR A 251 1.91 8.83 -8.62
C THR A 251 1.15 7.52 -8.85
N ASN A 252 0.30 7.46 -9.87
CA ASN A 252 -0.52 6.28 -10.16
C ASN A 252 0.31 5.02 -10.45
N VAL A 253 1.38 5.16 -11.23
CA VAL A 253 2.31 4.05 -11.52
C VAL A 253 3.15 3.70 -10.30
N LEU A 254 3.65 4.71 -9.57
CA LEU A 254 4.46 4.48 -8.38
C LEU A 254 3.65 3.78 -7.28
N GLU A 255 2.38 4.17 -7.08
CA GLU A 255 1.43 3.51 -6.18
C GLU A 255 1.19 2.04 -6.56
N SER A 256 1.13 1.74 -7.85
CA SER A 256 1.05 0.38 -8.38
C SER A 256 2.33 -0.44 -8.14
N ALA A 257 3.49 0.24 -8.07
CA ALA A 257 4.80 -0.34 -7.77
C ALA A 257 5.05 -0.57 -6.26
N MET A 258 4.15 -0.09 -5.39
CA MET A 258 4.31 -0.22 -3.95
C MET A 258 4.33 -1.69 -3.51
N PRO A 259 5.02 -2.01 -2.40
CA PRO A 259 5.07 -3.36 -1.86
C PRO A 259 3.70 -3.86 -1.42
N THR A 260 3.64 -5.12 -1.01
CA THR A 260 2.42 -5.75 -0.52
C THR A 260 1.83 -5.00 0.67
N MET A 261 0.50 -4.79 0.63
CA MET A 261 -0.24 -4.20 1.74
C MET A 261 -0.16 -5.07 3.00
N ILE A 262 0.33 -4.50 4.10
CA ILE A 262 0.49 -5.20 5.40
C ILE A 262 -0.86 -5.72 5.89
N THR A 263 -1.93 -4.94 5.79
CA THR A 263 -3.27 -5.33 6.26
C THR A 263 -3.88 -6.46 5.42
N ALA A 264 -3.66 -6.48 4.10
CA ALA A 264 -4.11 -7.56 3.24
C ALA A 264 -3.40 -8.89 3.58
N ALA A 265 -2.09 -8.85 3.81
CA ALA A 265 -1.33 -10.00 4.25
C ALA A 265 -1.73 -10.46 5.66
N ALA A 266 -1.94 -9.53 6.60
CA ALA A 266 -2.42 -9.85 7.95
C ALA A 266 -3.79 -10.56 7.92
N LEU A 267 -4.69 -10.14 7.03
CA LEU A 267 -5.97 -10.83 6.81
C LEU A 267 -5.77 -12.23 6.23
N ALA A 268 -4.88 -12.41 5.26
CA ALA A 268 -4.57 -13.73 4.72
C ALA A 268 -4.01 -14.66 5.83
N ILE A 269 -3.11 -14.15 6.67
CA ILE A 269 -2.54 -14.88 7.82
C ILE A 269 -3.61 -15.26 8.83
N SER A 270 -4.49 -14.33 9.20
CA SER A 270 -5.55 -14.59 10.19
C SER A 270 -6.55 -15.65 9.71
N HIS A 271 -6.72 -15.78 8.40
CA HIS A 271 -7.57 -16.80 7.77
C HIS A 271 -6.80 -18.06 7.35
N ARG A 272 -5.54 -18.21 7.81
CA ARG A 272 -4.68 -19.38 7.57
C ARG A 272 -4.39 -19.65 6.09
N LEU A 273 -4.42 -18.63 5.24
CA LEU A 273 -4.08 -18.74 3.82
C LEU A 273 -2.57 -18.56 3.64
N ALA A 274 -1.83 -19.67 3.60
CA ALA A 274 -0.37 -19.71 3.45
C ALA A 274 0.35 -18.60 4.25
N PRO A 275 0.22 -18.58 5.59
CA PRO A 275 0.62 -17.44 6.43
C PRO A 275 2.10 -17.08 6.31
N ARG A 276 2.96 -18.08 6.09
CA ARG A 276 4.40 -17.90 5.90
C ARG A 276 4.70 -17.15 4.61
N LEU A 277 4.11 -17.60 3.49
CA LEU A 277 4.17 -16.93 2.20
C LEU A 277 3.66 -15.48 2.28
N ALA A 278 2.51 -15.24 2.92
CA ALA A 278 1.95 -13.91 3.07
C ALA A 278 2.87 -12.96 3.87
N ALA A 279 3.43 -13.44 4.99
CA ALA A 279 4.40 -12.68 5.77
C ALA A 279 5.68 -12.36 4.98
N ALA A 280 6.15 -13.33 4.18
CA ALA A 280 7.32 -13.16 3.35
C ALA A 280 7.10 -12.21 2.17
N MET A 281 5.93 -12.28 1.53
CA MET A 281 5.54 -11.31 0.51
C MET A 281 5.64 -9.89 1.05
N VAL A 282 5.16 -9.62 2.27
CA VAL A 282 5.33 -8.31 2.93
C VAL A 282 6.81 -7.99 3.13
N GLY A 283 7.56 -8.84 3.83
CA GLY A 283 8.95 -8.56 4.17
C GLY A 283 9.85 -8.35 2.94
N TYR A 284 9.84 -9.28 2.00
CA TYR A 284 10.67 -9.21 0.80
C TYR A 284 10.21 -8.12 -0.16
N SER A 285 8.89 -7.90 -0.33
CA SER A 285 8.45 -6.82 -1.23
C SER A 285 8.87 -5.45 -0.71
N ILE A 286 8.84 -5.23 0.61
CA ILE A 286 9.29 -3.96 1.19
C ILE A 286 10.78 -3.76 0.98
N LEU A 287 11.62 -4.76 1.29
CA LEU A 287 13.07 -4.67 1.09
C LEU A 287 13.42 -4.40 -0.38
N LEU A 288 12.81 -5.15 -1.31
CA LEU A 288 13.04 -4.97 -2.73
C LEU A 288 12.49 -3.64 -3.24
N SER A 289 11.38 -3.14 -2.67
CA SER A 289 10.80 -1.84 -3.05
C SER A 289 11.72 -0.66 -2.75
N LEU A 290 12.63 -0.78 -1.77
CA LEU A 290 13.64 0.25 -1.50
C LEU A 290 14.57 0.48 -2.70
N LEU A 291 14.70 -0.53 -3.58
CA LEU A 291 15.49 -0.44 -4.81
C LEU A 291 14.60 -0.22 -6.04
N THR A 292 13.45 -0.89 -6.13
CA THR A 292 12.59 -0.79 -7.32
C THR A 292 11.85 0.54 -7.40
N LEU A 293 11.43 1.15 -6.29
CA LEU A 293 10.71 2.44 -6.31
C LEU A 293 11.57 3.59 -6.84
N PRO A 294 12.85 3.79 -6.41
CA PRO A 294 13.74 4.76 -7.05
C PRO A 294 13.92 4.53 -8.55
N ALA A 295 14.05 3.27 -8.97
CA ALA A 295 14.24 2.92 -10.37
C ALA A 295 13.00 3.30 -11.20
N TRP A 296 11.81 3.00 -10.68
CA TRP A 296 10.54 3.42 -11.29
C TRP A 296 10.40 4.93 -11.33
N ALA A 297 10.67 5.64 -10.23
CA ALA A 297 10.60 7.10 -10.19
C ALA A 297 11.56 7.75 -11.20
N TRP A 298 12.79 7.24 -11.32
CA TRP A 298 13.76 7.70 -12.32
C TRP A 298 13.28 7.45 -13.75
N LEU A 299 12.71 6.27 -14.03
CA LEU A 299 12.16 5.95 -15.35
C LEU A 299 10.98 6.85 -15.70
N LEU A 300 10.05 7.03 -14.76
CA LEU A 300 8.86 7.87 -14.94
C LEU A 300 9.21 9.35 -15.12
N ALA A 301 10.26 9.84 -14.44
CA ALA A 301 10.75 11.20 -14.63
C ALA A 301 11.28 11.43 -16.07
N ARG A 302 11.87 10.42 -16.70
CA ARG A 302 12.34 10.48 -18.09
C ARG A 302 11.22 10.39 -19.12
N LEU A 303 10.15 9.67 -18.80
CA LEU A 303 8.98 9.53 -19.68
C LEU A 303 8.04 10.74 -19.61
N ALA A 304 8.15 11.56 -18.57
CA ALA A 304 7.37 12.78 -18.37
C ALA A 304 8.10 14.06 -18.80
N ALA A 305 9.37 13.95 -19.22
CA ALA A 305 10.18 15.04 -19.77
C ALA A 305 10.05 15.08 -21.31
#